data_AF-A0A3M6UUS9-F1
#
_entry.id   AF-A0A3M6UUS9-F1
#
_cell.length_a   1.000
_cell.length_b   1.000
_cell.length_c   1.000
_cell.angle_alpha   90.00
_cell.angle_beta   90.00
_cell.angle_gamma   90.00
#
_symmetry.space_group_name_H-M   'P 1'
#
loop_
_entity.id
_entity.type
_entity.pdbx_description
1 polymer ?
#
loop_
_entity_poly.entity_id
_entity_poly.type
_entity_poly.pdbx_seq_one_letter_code
_entity_poly.pdbx_strand_id
1 'polypeptide(L)'
;MVTELDVLEEAQQRDYTGQVESLETSVDELKISVRNCVEMLRGDTTVETLKSQQAKIKRFKGVLRATKMDVFKPCHVFYLKDTNYVQNLTSTDPGKVLVSKTDPLRSYVKGYDSVIAEAGCTKIFGIKTIYSNGKQCYHKIDEIKVTVRSPAERDLATMIDNWMSRGTYRVRYTPDRVREHEVTVFVNDQPLPCSPWRVHVAPHRKGVRRINGGHAEL
;
A
#
# COMPACT_ATOMS: atom_id res chain seq x y z
N MET A 1 -18.82 -7.61 2.85
CA MET A 1 -18.98 -6.46 3.77
C MET A 1 -20.14 -5.68 3.20
N VAL A 2 -21.33 -5.83 3.79
CA VAL A 2 -22.55 -5.18 3.30
C VAL A 2 -22.44 -3.71 3.68
N THR A 3 -22.50 -2.81 2.70
CA THR A 3 -22.45 -1.36 2.93
C THR A 3 -23.81 -0.87 3.39
N GLU A 4 -23.87 0.26 4.11
CA GLU A 4 -25.16 0.87 4.50
C GLU A 4 -26.05 1.18 3.27
N LEU A 5 -25.44 1.39 2.11
CA LEU A 5 -26.14 1.59 0.85
C LEU A 5 -26.84 0.31 0.37
N ASP A 6 -26.18 -0.84 0.50
CA ASP A 6 -26.76 -2.15 0.13
C ASP A 6 -27.98 -2.47 1.03
N VAL A 7 -27.88 -2.19 2.33
CA VAL A 7 -29.00 -2.38 3.27
C VAL A 7 -30.18 -1.46 2.92
N LEU A 8 -29.90 -0.22 2.51
CA LEU A 8 -30.91 0.74 2.11
C LEU A 8 -31.59 0.34 0.80
N GLU A 9 -30.82 -0.12 -0.19
CA GLU A 9 -31.35 -0.63 -1.46
C GLU A 9 -32.29 -1.80 -1.24
N GLU A 10 -31.87 -2.79 -0.45
CA GLU A 10 -32.70 -3.96 -0.13
C GLU A 10 -33.99 -3.58 0.61
N ALA A 11 -33.93 -2.65 1.56
CA ALA A 11 -35.10 -2.19 2.31
C ALA A 11 -36.10 -1.46 1.40
N GLN A 12 -35.61 -0.54 0.55
CA GLN A 12 -36.46 0.18 -0.40
C GLN A 12 -37.10 -0.75 -1.42
N GLN A 13 -36.34 -1.73 -1.92
CA GLN A 13 -36.85 -2.71 -2.87
C GLN A 13 -37.96 -3.57 -2.24
N ARG A 14 -37.78 -3.99 -0.98
CA ARG A 14 -38.78 -4.76 -0.23
C ARG A 14 -40.07 -3.99 -0.01
N ASP A 15 -39.97 -2.74 0.43
CA ASP A 15 -41.13 -1.88 0.67
C ASP A 15 -41.87 -1.55 -0.63
N TYR A 16 -41.12 -1.25 -1.71
CA TYR A 16 -41.69 -1.05 -3.04
C TYR A 16 -42.45 -2.29 -3.53
N THR A 17 -41.82 -3.47 -3.41
CA THR A 17 -42.44 -4.73 -3.84
C THR A 17 -43.70 -5.03 -3.05
N GLY A 18 -43.68 -4.85 -1.73
CA GLY A 18 -44.88 -5.03 -0.89
C GLY A 18 -46.02 -4.07 -1.24
N GLN A 19 -45.72 -2.82 -1.60
CA GLN A 19 -46.74 -1.88 -2.08
C GLN A 19 -47.33 -2.31 -3.43
N VAL A 20 -46.50 -2.77 -4.36
CA VAL A 20 -46.95 -3.27 -5.66
C VAL A 20 -47.88 -4.48 -5.48
N GLU A 21 -47.50 -5.45 -4.65
CA GLU A 21 -48.34 -6.63 -4.36
C GLU A 21 -49.70 -6.25 -3.74
N SER A 22 -49.71 -5.26 -2.84
CA SER A 22 -50.94 -4.74 -2.23
C SER A 22 -51.85 -4.04 -3.26
N LEU A 23 -51.26 -3.27 -4.17
CA LEU A 23 -51.96 -2.61 -5.27
C LEU A 23 -52.55 -3.63 -6.25
N GLU A 24 -51.77 -4.62 -6.65
CA GLU A 24 -52.21 -5.69 -7.55
C GLU A 24 -53.39 -6.46 -6.96
N THR A 25 -53.32 -6.81 -5.68
CA THR A 25 -54.42 -7.47 -4.96
C THR A 25 -55.71 -6.63 -4.99
N SER A 26 -55.59 -5.33 -4.71
CA SER A 26 -56.74 -4.41 -4.73
C SER A 26 -57.34 -4.25 -6.13
N VAL A 27 -56.49 -4.20 -7.16
CA VAL A 27 -56.91 -4.15 -8.57
C VAL A 27 -57.64 -5.43 -8.96
N ASP A 28 -57.17 -6.60 -8.55
CA ASP A 28 -57.82 -7.87 -8.86
C ASP A 28 -59.17 -8.03 -8.15
N GLU A 29 -59.27 -7.62 -6.88
CA GLU A 29 -60.56 -7.54 -6.20
C GLU A 29 -61.54 -6.61 -6.93
N LEU A 30 -61.05 -5.48 -7.43
CA LEU A 30 -61.85 -4.53 -8.20
C LEU A 30 -62.33 -5.14 -9.53
N LYS A 31 -61.45 -5.81 -10.28
CA LYS A 31 -61.80 -6.50 -11.52
C LYS A 31 -62.88 -7.56 -11.29
N ILE A 32 -62.72 -8.40 -10.26
CA ILE A 32 -63.71 -9.43 -9.88
C ILE A 32 -65.05 -8.78 -9.55
N SER A 33 -65.02 -7.70 -8.78
CA SER A 33 -66.23 -6.95 -8.41
C SER A 33 -66.95 -6.39 -9.63
N VAL A 34 -66.22 -5.78 -10.57
CA VAL A 34 -66.78 -5.25 -11.82
C VAL A 34 -67.40 -6.35 -12.67
N ARG A 35 -66.71 -7.48 -12.86
CA ARG A 35 -67.26 -8.64 -13.59
C ARG A 35 -68.57 -9.12 -12.98
N ASN A 36 -68.61 -9.25 -11.65
CA ASN A 36 -69.81 -9.67 -10.92
C ASN A 36 -70.98 -8.69 -11.11
N CYS A 37 -70.72 -7.38 -11.19
CA CYS A 37 -71.74 -6.38 -11.48
C CYS A 37 -72.26 -6.50 -12.92
N VAL A 38 -71.37 -6.73 -13.90
CA VAL A 38 -71.74 -6.90 -15.31
C VAL A 38 -72.62 -8.13 -15.51
N GLU A 39 -72.28 -9.27 -14.89
CA GLU A 39 -73.10 -10.48 -14.96
C GLU A 39 -74.47 -10.30 -14.30
N MET A 40 -74.51 -9.58 -13.18
CA MET A 40 -75.75 -9.31 -12.45
C MET A 40 -76.72 -8.39 -13.21
N LEU A 41 -76.21 -7.50 -14.05
CA LEU A 41 -77.05 -6.67 -14.94
C LEU A 41 -77.66 -7.46 -16.11
N ARG A 42 -77.20 -8.68 -16.39
CA ARG A 42 -77.73 -9.53 -17.46
C ARG A 42 -78.90 -10.43 -17.02
N GLY A 43 -79.18 -10.56 -15.73
CA GLY A 43 -80.26 -11.41 -15.20
C GLY A 43 -81.55 -10.66 -14.87
N ASP A 44 -82.67 -11.38 -14.72
CA ASP A 44 -83.97 -10.81 -14.37
C ASP A 44 -83.98 -10.19 -12.96
N THR A 45 -84.64 -9.03 -12.85
CA THR A 45 -84.50 -8.13 -11.70
C THR A 45 -85.50 -8.52 -10.60
N THR A 46 -85.08 -9.35 -9.64
CA THR A 46 -85.86 -9.66 -8.43
C THR A 46 -85.38 -8.85 -7.22
N VAL A 47 -86.19 -8.79 -6.16
CA VAL A 47 -85.90 -8.03 -4.93
C VAL A 47 -84.66 -8.59 -4.19
N GLU A 48 -84.40 -9.88 -4.32
CA GLU A 48 -83.18 -10.52 -3.78
C GLU A 48 -81.93 -10.05 -4.54
N THR A 49 -82.04 -9.87 -5.86
CA THR A 49 -80.97 -9.30 -6.70
C THR A 49 -80.62 -7.89 -6.24
N LEU A 50 -81.61 -7.05 -5.89
CA LEU A 50 -81.42 -5.69 -5.39
C LEU A 50 -80.69 -5.63 -4.03
N LYS A 51 -81.05 -6.49 -3.07
CA LYS A 51 -80.35 -6.56 -1.77
C LYS A 51 -78.90 -7.01 -1.95
N SER A 52 -78.66 -7.99 -2.83
CA SER A 52 -77.32 -8.43 -3.22
C SER A 52 -76.51 -7.29 -3.86
N GLN A 53 -77.14 -6.45 -4.69
CA GLN A 53 -76.48 -5.28 -5.30
C GLN A 53 -75.97 -4.29 -4.24
N GLN A 54 -76.80 -3.96 -3.25
CA GLN A 54 -76.45 -2.94 -2.26
C GLN A 54 -75.28 -3.36 -1.36
N ALA A 55 -75.19 -4.65 -1.02
CA ALA A 55 -74.05 -5.20 -0.29
C ALA A 55 -72.74 -5.11 -1.11
N LYS A 56 -72.80 -5.42 -2.42
CA LYS A 56 -71.64 -5.34 -3.33
C LYS A 56 -71.18 -3.89 -3.53
N ILE A 57 -72.11 -2.94 -3.69
CA ILE A 57 -71.80 -1.51 -3.81
C ILE A 57 -71.13 -0.98 -2.53
N LYS A 58 -71.58 -1.43 -1.35
CA LYS A 58 -70.97 -1.06 -0.07
C LYS A 58 -69.53 -1.59 0.03
N ARG A 59 -69.27 -2.84 -0.39
CA ARG A 59 -67.92 -3.41 -0.47
C ARG A 59 -67.02 -2.61 -1.42
N PHE A 60 -67.53 -2.28 -2.62
CA PHE A 60 -66.82 -1.46 -3.61
C PHE A 60 -66.42 -0.08 -3.06
N LYS A 61 -67.36 0.61 -2.40
CA LYS A 61 -67.08 1.90 -1.73
C LYS A 61 -66.09 1.78 -0.56
N GLY A 62 -65.93 0.58 0.01
CA GLY A 62 -64.91 0.28 1.01
C GLY A 62 -63.52 0.18 0.38
N VAL A 63 -63.40 -0.63 -0.67
CA VAL A 63 -62.15 -0.81 -1.45
C VAL A 63 -61.64 0.54 -1.97
N LEU A 64 -62.50 1.32 -2.63
CA LEU A 64 -62.11 2.64 -3.17
C LEU A 64 -61.63 3.64 -2.11
N ARG A 65 -62.15 3.57 -0.88
CA ARG A 65 -61.74 4.45 0.22
C ARG A 65 -60.41 4.04 0.83
N ALA A 66 -60.14 2.74 0.91
CA ALA A 66 -58.87 2.21 1.40
C ALA A 66 -57.70 2.51 0.45
N THR A 67 -57.96 2.61 -0.86
CA THR A 67 -56.95 2.92 -1.90
C THR A 67 -56.43 4.36 -1.92
N LYS A 68 -56.77 5.23 -0.95
CA LYS A 68 -56.06 6.51 -0.79
C LYS A 68 -54.68 6.23 -0.17
N MET A 69 -53.79 5.66 -0.97
CA MET A 69 -52.50 5.14 -0.54
C MET A 69 -51.48 6.27 -0.40
N ASP A 70 -50.70 6.23 0.68
CA ASP A 70 -49.47 7.01 0.79
C ASP A 70 -48.53 6.54 -0.32
N VAL A 71 -48.22 7.44 -1.26
CA VAL A 71 -47.27 7.17 -2.33
C VAL A 71 -45.92 6.83 -1.70
N PHE A 72 -45.32 5.70 -2.09
CA PHE A 72 -43.98 5.31 -1.66
C PHE A 72 -43.03 6.50 -1.73
N LYS A 73 -42.46 6.89 -0.58
CA LYS A 73 -41.49 7.97 -0.47
C LYS A 73 -40.11 7.34 -0.26
N PRO A 74 -39.20 7.41 -1.26
CA PRO A 74 -37.87 6.86 -1.10
C PRO A 74 -37.11 7.57 0.02
N CYS A 75 -36.17 6.84 0.63
CA CYS A 75 -35.30 7.38 1.66
C CYS A 75 -34.40 8.49 1.09
N HIS A 76 -34.13 9.51 1.89
CA HIS A 76 -33.22 10.58 1.52
C HIS A 76 -31.77 10.15 1.82
N VAL A 77 -30.91 10.16 0.81
CA VAL A 77 -29.49 9.80 0.94
C VAL A 77 -28.65 11.06 0.73
N PHE A 78 -27.75 11.34 1.67
CA PHE A 78 -26.82 12.48 1.60
C PHE A 78 -25.40 12.02 1.92
N TYR A 79 -24.47 12.32 1.00
CA TYR A 79 -23.05 12.07 1.23
C TYR A 79 -22.41 13.26 1.94
N LEU A 80 -21.97 13.05 3.18
CA LEU A 80 -21.20 14.03 3.94
C LEU A 80 -19.71 13.82 3.69
N LYS A 81 -19.13 14.68 2.83
CA LYS A 81 -17.68 14.65 2.57
C LYS A 81 -16.88 14.98 3.83
N ASP A 82 -15.81 14.23 4.08
CA ASP A 82 -14.82 14.60 5.08
C ASP A 82 -13.93 15.73 4.52
N THR A 83 -14.21 16.95 4.97
CA THR A 83 -13.46 18.13 4.53
C THR A 83 -12.00 18.11 4.99
N ASN A 84 -11.69 17.50 6.14
CA ASN A 84 -10.31 17.43 6.65
C ASN A 84 -9.47 16.48 5.80
N TYR A 85 -10.03 15.31 5.44
CA TYR A 85 -9.37 14.37 4.55
C TYR A 85 -9.09 14.99 3.17
N VAL A 86 -10.10 15.63 2.57
CA VAL A 86 -9.95 16.31 1.27
C VAL A 86 -8.94 17.45 1.36
N GLN A 87 -8.93 18.20 2.45
CA GLN A 87 -7.99 19.30 2.64
C GLN A 87 -6.56 18.80 2.87
N ASN A 88 -6.34 17.69 3.57
CA ASN A 88 -5.01 17.10 3.72
C ASN A 88 -4.42 16.67 2.37
N LEU A 89 -5.26 16.09 1.50
CA LEU A 89 -4.88 15.68 0.13
C LEU A 89 -4.63 16.87 -0.82
N THR A 90 -5.37 17.96 -0.66
CA THR A 90 -5.33 19.09 -1.61
C THR A 90 -4.46 20.25 -1.13
N SER A 91 -4.27 20.42 0.18
CA SER A 91 -3.55 21.54 0.79
C SER A 91 -2.08 21.27 1.05
N THR A 92 -1.61 20.03 0.90
CA THR A 92 -0.18 19.69 1.04
C THR A 92 0.37 19.19 -0.28
N ASP A 93 1.61 19.57 -0.60
CA ASP A 93 2.33 18.92 -1.69
C ASP A 93 2.41 17.42 -1.38
N PRO A 94 1.91 16.51 -2.24
CA PRO A 94 1.90 15.06 -1.97
C PRO A 94 3.29 14.46 -1.81
N GLY A 95 4.32 15.23 -2.16
CA GLY A 95 5.73 14.92 -1.96
C GLY A 95 6.60 15.85 -2.78
N LYS A 96 7.91 15.64 -2.72
CA LYS A 96 8.88 16.31 -3.57
C LYS A 96 9.67 15.27 -4.34
N VAL A 97 9.72 15.41 -5.66
CA VAL A 97 10.61 14.58 -6.49
C VAL A 97 12.05 15.01 -6.20
N LEU A 98 12.86 14.08 -5.71
CA LEU A 98 14.27 14.29 -5.47
C LEU A 98 15.04 13.58 -6.58
N VAL A 99 15.97 14.29 -7.22
CA VAL A 99 16.84 13.75 -8.26
C VAL A 99 18.26 13.82 -7.77
N SER A 100 18.96 12.68 -7.77
CA SER A 100 20.39 12.66 -7.53
C SER A 100 21.10 13.03 -8.82
N LYS A 101 22.06 13.95 -8.73
CA LYS A 101 22.96 14.28 -9.84
C LYS A 101 24.32 13.62 -9.67
N THR A 102 24.44 12.69 -8.73
CA THR A 102 25.65 11.90 -8.51
C THR A 102 25.93 11.07 -9.76
N ASP A 103 27.17 11.10 -10.21
CA ASP A 103 27.67 10.35 -11.35
C ASP A 103 28.51 9.17 -10.81
N PRO A 104 27.99 7.94 -10.84
CA PRO A 104 28.71 6.77 -10.37
C PRO A 104 30.03 6.54 -11.13
N LEU A 105 30.10 6.90 -12.41
CA LEU A 105 31.30 6.70 -13.24
C LEU A 105 32.42 7.70 -12.94
N ARG A 106 32.13 8.79 -12.22
CA ARG A 106 33.14 9.74 -11.74
C ARG A 106 33.42 9.61 -10.26
N SER A 107 32.58 8.87 -9.56
CA SER A 107 32.72 8.56 -8.15
C SER A 107 33.81 7.50 -7.96
N TYR A 108 34.49 7.52 -6.81
CA TYR A 108 35.66 6.67 -6.62
C TYR A 108 35.93 6.33 -5.16
N VAL A 109 36.75 5.29 -4.97
CA VAL A 109 37.17 4.80 -3.66
C VAL A 109 38.53 5.40 -3.28
N LYS A 110 38.70 5.82 -2.03
CA LYS A 110 39.92 6.40 -1.47
C LYS A 110 40.42 5.58 -0.28
N GLY A 111 41.74 5.40 -0.21
CA GLY A 111 42.42 4.81 0.95
C GLY A 111 42.37 3.28 1.00
N TYR A 112 41.98 2.62 -0.09
CA TYR A 112 42.00 1.16 -0.20
C TYR A 112 43.42 0.58 -0.39
N ASP A 113 44.36 1.42 -0.80
CA ASP A 113 45.76 1.12 -1.14
C ASP A 113 46.76 1.43 -0.02
N SER A 114 46.34 2.18 1.00
CA SER A 114 47.26 2.84 1.94
C SER A 114 47.80 1.91 3.04
N VAL A 115 47.13 0.78 3.33
CA VAL A 115 47.56 -0.19 4.36
C VAL A 115 47.20 -1.61 3.93
N ILE A 116 48.16 -2.54 4.00
CA ILE A 116 47.96 -3.97 3.73
C ILE A 116 46.81 -4.50 4.60
N ALA A 117 45.82 -5.18 4.00
CA ALA A 117 44.74 -5.82 4.75
C ALA A 117 45.27 -7.03 5.51
N GLU A 118 44.82 -7.26 6.75
CA GLU A 118 45.22 -8.42 7.54
C GLU A 118 43.99 -9.23 7.93
N ALA A 119 44.10 -10.55 7.88
CA ALA A 119 42.99 -11.44 8.20
C ALA A 119 42.57 -11.27 9.67
N GLY A 120 41.28 -11.02 9.91
CA GLY A 120 40.72 -10.74 11.22
C GLY A 120 40.87 -9.30 11.71
N CYS A 121 41.52 -8.41 10.95
CA CYS A 121 41.64 -7.00 11.30
C CYS A 121 40.72 -6.12 10.45
N THR A 122 39.87 -5.33 11.10
CA THR A 122 38.97 -4.40 10.43
C THR A 122 39.74 -3.40 9.57
N LYS A 123 39.37 -3.28 8.29
CA LYS A 123 39.88 -2.30 7.34
C LYS A 123 38.82 -1.26 7.05
N ILE A 124 39.29 -0.06 6.70
CA ILE A 124 38.45 1.11 6.46
C ILE A 124 38.87 1.74 5.15
N PHE A 125 37.90 2.06 4.29
CA PHE A 125 38.11 2.90 3.11
C PHE A 125 36.99 3.91 2.97
N GLY A 126 37.23 4.96 2.17
CA GLY A 126 36.25 6.00 1.87
C GLY A 126 35.69 5.87 0.46
N ILE A 127 34.41 6.11 0.28
CA ILE A 127 33.78 6.29 -1.04
C ILE A 127 33.47 7.77 -1.20
N LYS A 128 33.87 8.37 -2.33
CA LYS A 128 33.55 9.76 -2.68
C LYS A 128 32.58 9.81 -3.84
N THR A 129 31.45 10.44 -3.62
CA THR A 129 30.43 10.70 -4.64
C THR A 129 30.72 12.01 -5.37
N ILE A 130 30.68 11.98 -6.69
CA ILE A 130 31.10 13.08 -7.57
C ILE A 130 29.96 13.42 -8.55
N TYR A 131 29.71 14.71 -8.78
CA TYR A 131 28.82 15.17 -9.85
C TYR A 131 29.45 14.94 -11.23
N SER A 132 28.64 14.96 -12.29
CA SER A 132 29.13 14.95 -13.68
C SER A 132 30.17 16.04 -13.98
N ASN A 133 30.11 17.18 -13.27
CA ASN A 133 31.08 18.28 -13.38
C ASN A 133 32.41 18.07 -12.61
N GLY A 134 32.59 16.93 -11.94
CA GLY A 134 33.80 16.59 -11.19
C GLY A 134 33.87 17.11 -9.75
N LYS A 135 32.88 17.88 -9.28
CA LYS A 135 32.85 18.34 -7.88
C LYS A 135 32.28 17.26 -6.95
N GLN A 136 32.81 17.18 -5.73
CA GLN A 136 32.28 16.29 -4.69
C GLN A 136 30.85 16.69 -4.32
N CYS A 137 29.99 15.67 -4.17
CA CYS A 137 28.55 15.84 -4.00
C CYS A 137 27.98 14.93 -2.93
N TYR A 138 26.82 15.29 -2.39
CA TYR A 138 26.06 14.46 -1.47
C TYR A 138 24.58 14.62 -1.78
N HIS A 139 23.89 13.52 -2.08
CA HIS A 139 22.44 13.48 -2.10
C HIS A 139 21.95 12.49 -1.05
N LYS A 140 20.98 12.94 -0.22
CA LYS A 140 20.37 12.10 0.83
C LYS A 140 19.66 10.85 0.31
N ILE A 141 19.35 10.83 -0.99
CA ILE A 141 18.69 9.73 -1.68
C ILE A 141 19.68 8.79 -2.36
N ASP A 142 20.99 9.08 -2.32
CA ASP A 142 21.99 8.18 -2.89
C ASP A 142 22.07 6.90 -2.07
N GLU A 143 21.93 5.78 -2.76
CA GLU A 143 22.11 4.45 -2.17
C GLU A 143 23.54 3.98 -2.42
N ILE A 144 24.24 3.64 -1.34
CA ILE A 144 25.61 3.14 -1.38
C ILE A 144 25.59 1.70 -0.91
N LYS A 145 26.01 0.78 -1.79
CA LYS A 145 26.11 -0.65 -1.47
C LYS A 145 27.53 -1.12 -1.70
N VAL A 146 28.04 -1.90 -0.75
CA VAL A 146 29.37 -2.50 -0.84
C VAL A 146 29.24 -4.00 -0.69
N THR A 147 29.95 -4.74 -1.53
CA THR A 147 30.05 -6.20 -1.45
C THR A 147 31.52 -6.56 -1.37
N VAL A 148 31.90 -7.32 -0.34
CA VAL A 148 33.25 -7.86 -0.20
C VAL A 148 33.16 -9.37 -0.25
N ARG A 149 33.67 -9.98 -1.32
CA ARG A 149 33.64 -11.41 -1.52
C ARG A 149 34.96 -12.04 -1.08
N SER A 150 34.84 -13.00 -0.17
CA SER A 150 35.97 -13.83 0.27
C SER A 150 36.41 -14.79 -0.84
N PRO A 151 37.65 -15.30 -0.79
CA PRO A 151 38.13 -16.32 -1.73
C PRO A 151 37.37 -17.66 -1.61
N ALA A 152 36.51 -17.83 -0.60
CA ALA A 152 35.59 -18.96 -0.48
C ALA A 152 34.21 -18.65 -1.11
N GLU A 153 34.12 -17.61 -1.93
CA GLU A 153 32.90 -17.13 -2.59
C GLU A 153 31.76 -16.71 -1.64
N ARG A 154 32.10 -16.39 -0.39
CA ARG A 154 31.14 -15.87 0.60
C ARG A 154 31.27 -14.36 0.73
N ASP A 155 30.13 -13.67 0.79
CA ASP A 155 30.10 -12.24 1.04
C ASP A 155 30.32 -11.96 2.53
N LEU A 156 31.24 -11.04 2.81
CA LEU A 156 31.58 -10.59 4.15
C LEU A 156 30.67 -9.43 4.57
N ALA A 157 30.40 -9.35 5.88
CA ALA A 157 29.67 -8.23 6.44
C ALA A 157 30.45 -6.91 6.26
N THR A 158 29.75 -5.90 5.74
CA THR A 158 30.27 -4.54 5.58
C THR A 158 29.41 -3.57 6.38
N MET A 159 30.04 -2.58 7.01
CA MET A 159 29.35 -1.52 7.73
C MET A 159 29.68 -0.17 7.09
N ILE A 160 28.66 0.61 6.74
CA ILE A 160 28.81 1.98 6.28
C ILE A 160 28.44 2.90 7.46
N ASP A 161 29.32 3.85 7.77
CA ASP A 161 29.04 4.80 8.85
C ASP A 161 27.90 5.77 8.52
N ASN A 162 27.08 6.05 9.53
CA ASN A 162 26.06 7.10 9.48
C ASN A 162 26.62 8.52 9.34
N TRP A 163 27.91 8.73 9.61
CA TRP A 163 28.54 10.05 9.47
C TRP A 163 29.00 10.28 8.03
N MET A 164 28.04 10.64 7.18
CA MET A 164 28.27 11.01 5.78
C MET A 164 28.66 12.48 5.71
N SER A 165 29.96 12.78 5.80
CA SER A 165 30.42 14.16 5.69
C SER A 165 30.57 14.54 4.21
N ARG A 166 29.72 15.45 3.74
CA ARG A 166 29.88 16.17 2.46
C ARG A 166 30.11 15.25 1.24
N GLY A 167 29.55 14.03 1.21
CA GLY A 167 29.71 13.11 0.08
C GLY A 167 30.88 12.14 0.20
N THR A 168 31.34 11.90 1.43
CA THR A 168 32.30 10.84 1.74
C THR A 168 31.67 9.83 2.69
N TYR A 169 31.63 8.56 2.26
CA TYR A 169 31.07 7.44 3.00
C TYR A 169 32.21 6.59 3.52
N ARG A 170 32.23 6.30 4.82
CA ARG A 170 33.27 5.48 5.44
C ARG A 170 32.78 4.06 5.58
N VAL A 171 33.47 3.14 4.93
CA VAL A 171 33.12 1.72 4.88
C VAL A 171 34.10 0.93 5.73
N ARG A 172 33.58 -0.01 6.51
CA ARG A 172 34.38 -0.99 7.26
C ARG A 172 34.04 -2.41 6.85
N TYR A 173 35.06 -3.24 6.78
CA TYR A 173 34.92 -4.67 6.60
C TYR A 173 36.07 -5.39 7.30
N THR A 174 35.87 -6.66 7.63
CA THR A 174 36.90 -7.49 8.26
C THR A 174 37.15 -8.71 7.38
N PRO A 175 38.29 -8.79 6.69
CA PRO A 175 38.63 -9.97 5.89
C PRO A 175 38.74 -11.22 6.77
N ASP A 176 38.16 -12.34 6.35
CA ASP A 176 38.11 -13.56 7.17
C ASP A 176 39.32 -14.48 6.95
N ARG A 177 39.99 -14.39 5.79
CA ARG A 177 41.08 -15.29 5.41
C ARG A 177 42.25 -14.57 4.74
N VAL A 178 43.41 -15.20 4.76
CA VAL A 178 44.58 -14.79 3.97
C VAL A 178 44.33 -15.23 2.53
N ARG A 179 44.34 -14.28 1.58
CA ARG A 179 44.25 -14.40 0.10
C ARG A 179 43.58 -13.15 -0.48
N GLU A 180 43.42 -13.11 -1.80
CA GLU A 180 42.66 -12.08 -2.50
C GLU A 180 41.18 -12.11 -2.12
N HIS A 181 40.63 -10.94 -1.83
CA HIS A 181 39.20 -10.68 -1.70
C HIS A 181 38.77 -9.73 -2.82
N GLU A 182 37.56 -9.88 -3.33
CA GLU A 182 37.01 -8.98 -4.35
C GLU A 182 36.09 -7.96 -3.69
N VAL A 183 36.30 -6.68 -3.93
CA VAL A 183 35.47 -5.60 -3.40
C VAL A 183 34.76 -4.92 -4.56
N THR A 184 33.43 -4.83 -4.46
CA THR A 184 32.57 -4.12 -5.42
C THR A 184 31.81 -3.03 -4.69
N VAL A 185 31.82 -1.82 -5.24
CA VAL A 185 31.05 -0.69 -4.71
C VAL A 185 30.04 -0.25 -5.75
N PHE A 186 28.82 -0.05 -5.31
CA PHE A 186 27.71 0.47 -6.09
C PHE A 186 27.24 1.81 -5.52
N VAL A 187 26.92 2.73 -6.43
CA VAL A 187 26.22 3.98 -6.14
C VAL A 187 24.99 4.00 -7.04
N ASN A 188 23.79 4.02 -6.43
CA ASN A 188 22.51 3.95 -7.13
C ASN A 188 22.46 2.76 -8.11
N ASP A 189 22.76 1.56 -7.62
CA ASP A 189 22.84 0.29 -8.36
C ASP A 189 23.86 0.22 -9.49
N GLN A 190 24.67 1.27 -9.69
CA GLN A 190 25.72 1.28 -10.70
C GLN A 190 27.10 1.05 -10.05
N PRO A 191 27.90 0.08 -10.55
CA PRO A 191 29.24 -0.15 -10.02
C PRO A 191 30.16 1.02 -10.32
N LEU A 192 31.02 1.36 -9.35
CA LEU A 192 32.05 2.38 -9.54
C LEU A 192 33.11 1.90 -10.55
N PRO A 193 33.81 2.83 -11.23
CA PRO A 193 35.00 2.50 -12.01
C PRO A 193 35.99 1.69 -11.20
N CYS A 194 36.61 0.70 -11.84
CA CYS A 194 37.55 -0.24 -11.22
C CYS A 194 36.92 -1.19 -10.17
N SER A 195 35.58 -1.25 -10.04
CA SER A 195 34.90 -2.33 -9.34
C SER A 195 34.56 -3.49 -10.28
N PRO A 196 34.78 -4.76 -9.88
CA PRO A 196 35.44 -5.17 -8.64
C PRO A 196 36.95 -4.92 -8.68
N TRP A 197 37.54 -4.60 -7.52
CA TRP A 197 38.99 -4.62 -7.35
C TRP A 197 39.41 -5.69 -6.35
N ARG A 198 40.65 -6.15 -6.47
CA ARG A 198 41.22 -7.21 -5.63
C ARG A 198 42.01 -6.62 -4.48
N VAL A 199 41.79 -7.14 -3.28
CA VAL A 199 42.53 -6.77 -2.07
C VAL A 199 43.31 -7.98 -1.57
N HIS A 200 44.64 -7.86 -1.52
CA HIS A 200 45.50 -8.89 -0.93
C HIS A 200 45.48 -8.79 0.59
N VAL A 201 45.06 -9.88 1.24
CA VAL A 201 45.03 -9.98 2.70
C VAL A 201 46.23 -10.79 3.20
N ALA A 202 47.03 -10.18 4.07
CA ALA A 202 48.17 -10.79 4.73
C ALA A 202 47.79 -11.52 6.04
N PRO A 203 48.62 -12.46 6.52
CA PRO A 203 48.46 -13.04 7.85
C PRO A 203 48.60 -11.98 8.95
N HIS A 204 47.74 -12.03 9.95
CA HIS A 204 47.87 -11.18 11.12
C HIS A 204 49.11 -11.58 11.94
N ARG A 205 50.08 -10.67 12.08
CA ARG A 205 51.28 -10.91 12.89
C ARG A 205 50.97 -10.59 14.35
N LYS A 206 50.62 -11.62 15.14
CA LYS A 206 50.66 -11.49 16.60
C LYS A 206 52.12 -11.30 17.03
N GLY A 207 52.42 -10.16 17.66
CA GLY A 207 53.76 -9.84 18.14
C GLY A 207 54.30 -10.95 19.05
N VAL A 208 55.52 -11.41 18.74
CA VAL A 208 56.30 -12.31 19.59
C VAL A 208 56.55 -11.60 20.92
N ARG A 209 55.97 -12.08 22.03
CA ARG A 209 56.43 -11.69 23.38
C ARG A 209 57.86 -12.22 23.53
N ARG A 210 58.85 -11.32 23.56
CA ARG A 210 60.18 -11.65 24.08
C ARG A 210 60.02 -12.01 25.56
N ILE A 211 60.09 -13.30 25.86
CA ILE A 211 60.31 -13.77 27.22
C ILE A 211 61.81 -13.52 27.48
N ASN A 212 62.14 -12.43 28.18
CA ASN A 212 63.49 -12.23 28.68
C ASN A 212 63.72 -13.25 29.80
N GLY A 213 64.43 -14.33 29.48
CA GLY A 213 64.95 -15.27 30.45
C GLY A 213 66.30 -14.82 30.98
N GLY A 214 66.45 -14.87 32.31
CA GLY A 214 67.71 -15.14 33.00
C GLY A 214 68.63 -13.95 33.28
N HIS A 215 68.67 -13.52 34.54
CA HIS A 215 69.88 -13.68 35.35
C HIS A 215 69.51 -13.58 36.83
N ALA A 216 69.65 -14.69 37.54
CA ALA A 216 69.80 -14.73 38.98
C ALA A 216 71.31 -14.74 39.25
N GLU A 217 71.79 -13.83 40.09
CA GLU A 217 73.09 -13.97 40.75
C GLU A 217 72.86 -13.90 42.26
N LEU A 218 73.62 -14.75 42.94
CA LEU A 218 73.67 -15.02 44.37
C LEU A 218 74.22 -13.83 45.16
#